data_AF-A0AAU3QA22-F1
#
_entry.id   AF-A0AAU3QA22-F1
#
_cell.length_a   1.000
_cell.length_b   1.000
_cell.length_c   1.000
_cell.angle_alpha   90.00
_cell.angle_beta   90.00
_cell.angle_gamma   90.00
#
_symmetry.space_group_name_H-M   'P 1'
#
loop_
_entity.id
_entity.type
_entity.pdbx_description
1 polymer ?
#
loop_
_entity_poly.entity_id
_entity_poly.type
_entity_poly.pdbx_seq_one_letter_code
_entity_poly.pdbx_strand_id
1 'polypeptide(L)'
;MLSTLLAYKQLPDEVTEQMAQLFRWLLWIVEVGLIGRLIWVGGRAGWELYRPPPGPPPAPGAVVRAMVAWILASVAWPLAASLLMNLAF
;
A
#
# COMPACT_ATOMS: atom_id res chain seq x y z
N MET A 1 39.85 16.76 8.08
CA MET A 1 39.71 15.63 7.12
C MET A 1 38.56 14.67 7.47
N LEU A 2 37.50 15.11 8.17
CA LEU A 2 36.33 14.29 8.52
C LEU A 2 35.05 14.70 7.75
N SER A 3 35.09 15.80 7.00
CA SER A 3 33.95 16.34 6.25
C SER A 3 33.72 15.62 4.92
N THR A 4 34.71 14.90 4.40
CA THR A 4 34.67 14.21 3.11
C THR A 4 34.03 12.82 3.17
N LEU A 5 33.87 12.23 4.36
CA LEU A 5 33.19 10.94 4.55
C LEU A 5 31.68 11.07 4.80
N LEU A 6 31.21 12.24 5.24
CA LEU A 6 29.77 12.58 5.33
C LEU A 6 29.21 13.10 4.00
N ALA A 7 30.07 13.53 3.08
CA ALA A 7 29.72 13.82 1.68
C ALA A 7 29.48 12.54 0.85
N TYR A 8 28.97 11.46 1.48
CA TYR A 8 28.46 10.29 0.80
C TYR A 8 27.12 10.66 0.15
N LYS A 9 27.22 11.50 -0.88
CA LYS A 9 26.26 11.65 -1.97
C LYS A 9 24.81 11.84 -1.52
N GLN A 10 24.53 12.94 -0.83
CA GLN A 10 23.20 13.52 -0.84
C GLN A 10 22.77 13.63 -2.31
N LEU A 11 21.72 12.90 -2.68
CA LEU A 11 21.17 13.00 -4.03
C LEU A 11 20.60 14.42 -4.21
N PRO A 12 20.73 15.02 -5.40
CA PRO A 12 20.15 16.33 -5.65
C PRO A 12 18.65 16.33 -5.34
N ASP A 13 18.16 17.39 -4.71
CA ASP A 13 16.76 17.51 -4.27
C ASP A 13 15.75 17.27 -5.41
N GLU A 14 16.11 17.67 -6.63
CA GLU A 14 15.30 17.43 -7.83
C GLU A 14 15.04 15.93 -8.08
N VAL A 15 15.99 15.05 -7.74
CA VAL A 15 15.86 13.60 -7.91
C VAL A 15 15.09 12.99 -6.73
N THR A 16 15.35 13.45 -5.51
CA THR A 16 14.70 12.91 -4.31
C THR A 16 13.21 13.27 -4.27
N GLU A 17 12.84 14.47 -4.72
CA GLU A 17 11.46 14.91 -4.83
C GLU A 17 10.66 14.10 -5.87
N GLN A 18 11.25 13.85 -7.05
CA GLN A 18 10.63 13.02 -8.09
C GLN A 18 10.45 11.57 -7.62
N MET A 19 11.46 10.99 -6.97
CA MET A 19 11.35 9.65 -6.38
C MET A 19 10.28 9.62 -5.30
N ALA A 20 10.21 10.67 -4.47
CA ALA A 20 9.20 10.77 -3.43
C ALA A 20 7.77 10.80 -3.99
N GLN A 21 7.57 11.54 -5.07
CA GLN A 21 6.30 11.60 -5.78
C GLN A 21 5.92 10.24 -6.38
N LEU A 22 6.87 9.53 -7.00
CA LEU A 22 6.64 8.17 -7.53
C LEU A 22 6.23 7.18 -6.44
N PHE A 23 6.91 7.18 -5.30
CA PHE A 23 6.53 6.32 -4.17
C PHE A 23 5.13 6.63 -3.64
N ARG A 24 4.76 7.92 -3.55
CA ARG A 24 3.39 8.31 -3.18
C ARG A 24 2.35 7.79 -4.17
N TRP A 25 2.61 7.88 -5.46
CA TRP A 25 1.72 7.34 -6.49
C TRP A 25 1.57 5.82 -6.40
N LEU A 26 2.67 5.09 -6.21
CA LEU A 26 2.66 3.63 -6.05
C LEU A 26 1.83 3.21 -4.84
N LEU A 27 2.01 3.89 -3.70
CA LEU A 27 1.21 3.64 -2.49
C LEU A 27 -0.28 3.87 -2.74
N TRP A 28 -0.62 4.99 -3.39
CA TRP A 28 -2.01 5.31 -3.75
C TRP A 28 -2.64 4.25 -4.66
N ILE A 29 -1.92 3.76 -5.67
CA ILE A 29 -2.42 2.71 -6.57
C ILE A 29 -2.74 1.44 -5.79
N VAL A 30 -1.85 1.04 -4.86
CA VAL A 30 -2.07 -0.12 -4.00
C VAL A 30 -3.29 0.09 -3.10
N GLU A 31 -3.45 1.29 -2.53
CA GLU A 31 -4.58 1.63 -1.67
C GLU A 31 -5.91 1.54 -2.41
N VAL A 32 -6.01 2.20 -3.57
CA VAL A 32 -7.22 2.19 -4.38
C VAL A 32 -7.54 0.76 -4.84
N GLY A 33 -6.53 -0.03 -5.16
CA GLY A 33 -6.70 -1.45 -5.48
C GLY A 33 -7.29 -2.26 -4.32
N LEU A 34 -6.80 -2.04 -3.10
CA LEU A 34 -7.30 -2.71 -1.89
C LEU A 34 -8.71 -2.25 -1.52
N ILE A 35 -9.00 -0.95 -1.60
CA ILE A 35 -10.34 -0.38 -1.40
C ILE A 35 -11.31 -0.97 -2.42
N GLY A 36 -10.93 -0.99 -3.71
CA GLY A 36 -11.74 -1.59 -4.77
C GLY A 36 -12.00 -3.08 -4.53
N ARG A 37 -11.00 -3.81 -4.03
CA ARG A 37 -11.15 -5.23 -3.66
C ARG A 37 -12.12 -5.41 -2.49
N LEU A 38 -12.06 -4.56 -1.47
CA LEU A 38 -12.98 -4.60 -0.34
C LEU A 38 -14.41 -4.30 -0.77
N ILE A 39 -14.63 -3.27 -1.60
CA ILE A 39 -15.93 -2.94 -2.16
C ILE A 39 -16.48 -4.12 -2.97
N TRP A 40 -15.65 -4.72 -3.83
CA TRP A 40 -16.05 -5.87 -4.64
C TRP A 40 -16.45 -7.07 -3.80
N VAL A 41 -15.63 -7.43 -2.81
CA VAL A 41 -15.92 -8.57 -1.93
C VAL A 41 -17.13 -8.30 -1.04
N GLY A 42 -17.27 -7.07 -0.51
CA GLY A 42 -18.44 -6.67 0.27
C GLY A 42 -19.73 -6.72 -0.56
N GLY A 43 -19.70 -6.20 -1.79
CA GLY A 43 -20.82 -6.28 -2.73
C GLY A 43 -21.17 -7.73 -3.08
N ARG A 44 -20.17 -8.58 -3.31
CA ARG A 44 -20.38 -10.02 -3.53
C ARG A 44 -20.96 -10.72 -2.29
N ALA A 45 -20.51 -10.37 -1.09
CA ALA A 45 -21.07 -10.90 0.16
C ALA A 45 -22.55 -10.52 0.32
N GLY A 46 -22.90 -9.26 0.05
CA GLY A 46 -24.29 -8.79 0.04
C GLY A 46 -25.14 -9.48 -1.02
N TRP A 47 -24.58 -9.74 -2.21
CA TRP A 47 -25.27 -10.47 -3.27
C TRP A 47 -25.53 -11.94 -2.90
N GLU A 48 -24.52 -12.63 -2.35
CA GLU A 48 -24.62 -14.03 -1.91
C GLU A 48 -25.60 -14.20 -0.74
N LEU A 49 -25.85 -13.15 0.06
CA LEU A 49 -26.88 -13.16 1.10
C LEU A 49 -28.30 -13.36 0.53
N TYR A 50 -28.60 -12.73 -0.61
CA TYR A 50 -29.91 -12.83 -1.26
C TYR A 50 -29.96 -13.93 -2.34
N ARG A 51 -28.81 -14.45 -2.77
CA ARG A 51 -28.67 -15.54 -3.75
C ARG A 51 -27.64 -16.56 -3.26
N PRO A 52 -28.01 -17.41 -2.29
CA PRO A 52 -27.07 -18.35 -1.69
C PRO A 52 -26.53 -19.32 -2.75
N PRO A 53 -25.20 -19.45 -2.89
CA PRO A 53 -24.61 -20.41 -3.80
C PRO A 53 -24.84 -21.86 -3.30
N PRO A 54 -24.78 -22.86 -4.18
CA PRO A 54 -24.75 -24.26 -3.75
C PRO A 54 -23.42 -24.55 -3.04
N GLY A 55 -23.44 -24.55 -1.70
CA GLY A 55 -22.28 -24.81 -0.84
C GLY A 55 -21.92 -23.65 0.10
N PRO A 56 -20.80 -23.76 0.84
CA PRO A 56 -20.36 -22.69 1.74
C PRO A 56 -20.10 -21.38 0.98
N PRO A 57 -20.60 -20.23 1.48
CA PRO A 57 -20.36 -18.94 0.83
C PRO A 57 -18.84 -18.66 0.75
N PRO A 58 -18.28 -18.34 -0.43
CA PRO A 58 -16.87 -17.98 -0.56
C PRO A 58 -16.55 -16.59 -0.01
N ALA A 59 -17.56 -15.72 0.16
CA ALA A 59 -17.38 -14.33 0.54
C ALA A 59 -16.64 -14.09 1.88
N PRO A 60 -16.94 -14.77 3.01
CA PRO A 60 -16.25 -14.51 4.28
C PRO A 60 -14.73 -14.74 4.19
N GLY A 61 -14.31 -15.82 3.53
CA GLY A 61 -12.89 -16.10 3.32
C GLY A 61 -12.22 -15.12 2.34
N ALA A 62 -12.98 -14.50 1.43
CA ALA A 62 -12.47 -13.43 0.57
C ALA A 62 -12.31 -12.10 1.34
N VAL A 63 -13.22 -11.79 2.27
CA VAL A 63 -13.12 -10.59 3.13
C VAL A 63 -11.88 -10.68 4.00
N VAL A 64 -11.69 -11.80 4.70
CA VAL A 64 -10.53 -12.01 5.57
C VAL A 64 -9.22 -11.89 4.78
N ARG A 65 -9.13 -12.49 3.59
CA ARG A 65 -7.95 -12.38 2.72
C ARG A 65 -7.69 -10.93 2.28
N ALA A 66 -8.74 -10.17 1.96
CA ALA A 66 -8.61 -8.76 1.62
C ALA A 66 -8.13 -7.92 2.81
N MET A 67 -8.65 -8.17 4.02
CA MET A 67 -8.21 -7.48 5.23
C MET A 67 -6.75 -7.80 5.60
N VAL A 68 -6.34 -9.06 5.49
CA VAL A 68 -4.93 -9.47 5.72
C VAL A 68 -4.01 -8.79 4.71
N ALA A 69 -4.37 -8.78 3.42
CA ALA A 69 -3.61 -8.08 2.39
C ALA A 69 -3.53 -6.58 2.69
N TRP A 70 -4.60 -5.98 3.21
CA TRP A 70 -4.63 -4.57 3.57
C TRP A 70 -3.69 -4.27 4.74
N ILE A 71 -3.75 -5.06 5.82
CA ILE A 71 -2.85 -4.91 6.98
C ILE A 71 -1.38 -5.01 6.54
N LEU A 72 -1.04 -6.00 5.71
CA LEU A 72 0.31 -6.18 5.19
C LEU A 72 0.76 -4.99 4.31
N ALA A 73 -0.14 -4.45 3.48
CA ALA A 73 0.15 -3.27 2.69
C ALA A 73 0.30 -2.00 3.54
N SER A 74 -0.44 -1.88 4.64
CA SER A 74 -0.32 -0.75 5.57
C SER A 74 1.06 -0.67 6.23
N VAL A 75 1.76 -1.79 6.39
CA VAL A 75 3.15 -1.83 6.90
C VAL A 75 4.14 -1.20 5.90
N ALA A 76 3.80 -1.12 4.62
CA ALA A 76 4.64 -0.45 3.62
C ALA A 76 4.65 1.08 3.78
N TRP A 77 3.63 1.69 4.40
CA TRP A 77 3.56 3.14 4.59
C TRP A 77 4.66 3.69 5.49
N PRO A 78 4.87 3.17 6.71
CA PRO A 78 5.95 3.62 7.59
C PRO A 78 7.33 3.42 6.97
N LEU A 79 7.54 2.36 6.20
CA LEU A 79 8.80 2.07 5.50
C LEU A 79 9.05 3.03 4.34
N ALA A 80 8.02 3.35 3.56
CA ALA A 80 8.11 4.37 2.53
C ALA A 80 8.33 5.76 3.17
N ALA A 81 7.64 6.07 4.28
CA ALA A 81 7.82 7.32 5.01
C ALA A 81 9.23 7.47 5.59
N SER A 82 9.83 6.40 6.11
CA SER A 82 11.21 6.44 6.62
C SER A 82 12.23 6.61 5.49
N LEU A 83 12.03 5.96 4.34
CA LEU A 83 12.85 6.19 3.14
C LEU A 83 12.74 7.63 2.65
N LEU A 84 11.53 8.20 2.63
CA LEU A 84 11.26 9.59 2.25
C LEU A 84 11.89 10.59 3.22
N MET A 85 11.80 10.35 4.54
CA MET A 85 12.39 11.23 5.56
C MET A 85 13.92 11.18 5.55
N ASN A 86 14.52 10.02 5.28
CA ASN A 86 15.99 9.88 5.22
C ASN A 86 16.58 10.47 3.92
N LEU A 87 15.77 10.67 2.87
CA LEU A 87 16.17 11.38 1.64
C LEU A 87 16.13 12.91 1.77
N ALA A 88 15.62 13.45 2.88
CA ALA A 88 15.43 14.89 3.10
C ALA A 88 16.52 15.55 3.97
N PHE A 89 17.61 14.82 4.29
CA PHE A 89 18.72 15.32 5.10
C PHE A 89 20.07 15.19 4.39
#